data_AF-A0AAV7CLS8-F1
#
_entry.id   AF-A0AAV7CLS8-F1
#
_cell.length_a   1.000
_cell.length_b   1.000
_cell.length_c   1.000
_cell.angle_alpha   90.00
_cell.angle_beta   90.00
_cell.angle_gamma   90.00
#
_symmetry.space_group_name_H-M   'P 1'
#
loop_
_entity.id
_entity.type
_entity.pdbx_description
1 polymer ?
#
loop_
_entity_poly.entity_id
_entity_poly.type
_entity_poly.pdbx_seq_one_letter_code
_entity_poly.pdbx_strand_id
1 'polypeptide(L)'
;MKMIINDPRYSALPKLSEKKQAFNAYKSQHEKEEKEETRLRAKEAKEKLQSFLEQHEKMTSTTRYRKAEQMFGEQEVWSVVPERDRKEIYDDVLFFLAKKEKEQAKQLRKRNVQALKNILDNMSNVSFQTTWSEAQQYLMDNPMFAEDEELQNMDKEDALICFEEHIRALEKDETEEKEKSRMRERRQQRKNRESFQIFLDELHETGQLHSMSTWMELYPSVSTDNRFANMLGQTGSTPLDLFKFYVEDLKARFHDEKKIIKDILKDRNFSVEVNTTFEDFAHIISFDKRAATLDAGNIKLTFNSLLEKAEARERERGKEEARKFRRKEAAFKSMLKQAAPPLELDSNWEEIRERFVADSAFDQITVESERIRLFKEFMLTLENECQHYHFKGKKHSKKSKKHRKHSQSPTPAEWKRKKVPDISTWDITGAMEKTSETEEENHQHRSQKRKKRNHSESGSEGSSSGDSGSSYTPAFHVGLCGSELLFALSSFLCRT
;
A
#
# COMPACT_ATOMS: atom_id res chain seq x y z
N MET A 1 -16.93 51.30 -96.23
CA MET A 1 -17.44 51.06 -97.60
C MET A 1 -16.76 51.95 -98.65
N LYS A 2 -17.17 53.22 -98.89
CA LYS A 2 -16.53 54.06 -99.94
C LYS A 2 -15.00 54.18 -99.79
N MET A 3 -14.50 54.32 -98.57
CA MET A 3 -13.06 54.39 -98.26
C MET A 3 -12.22 53.14 -98.64
N ILE A 4 -12.85 51.98 -98.85
CA ILE A 4 -12.16 50.73 -99.16
C ILE A 4 -12.44 50.22 -100.58
N ILE A 5 -13.11 51.03 -101.43
CA ILE A 5 -13.57 50.58 -102.75
C ILE A 5 -12.43 50.30 -103.74
N ASN A 6 -11.27 50.93 -103.53
CA ASN A 6 -10.05 50.77 -104.32
C ASN A 6 -9.09 49.72 -103.72
N ASP A 7 -9.41 49.10 -102.59
CA ASP A 7 -8.58 48.02 -102.04
C ASP A 7 -8.73 46.76 -102.92
N PRO A 8 -7.64 46.13 -103.39
CA PRO A 8 -7.73 44.92 -104.23
C PRO A 8 -8.60 43.82 -103.61
N ARG A 9 -8.58 43.68 -102.28
CA ARG A 9 -9.37 42.69 -101.52
C ARG A 9 -10.86 43.01 -101.51
N TYR A 10 -11.26 44.25 -101.83
CA TYR A 10 -12.67 44.63 -101.97
C TYR A 10 -13.37 43.84 -103.09
N SER A 11 -12.63 43.32 -104.08
CA SER A 11 -13.17 42.47 -105.15
C SER A 11 -13.43 41.01 -104.73
N ALA A 12 -12.82 40.54 -103.63
CA ALA A 12 -12.84 39.13 -103.23
C ALA A 12 -14.22 38.60 -102.78
N LEU A 13 -15.11 39.50 -102.33
CA LEU A 13 -16.52 39.20 -102.10
C LEU A 13 -17.34 39.74 -103.29
N PRO A 14 -17.93 38.90 -104.15
CA PRO A 14 -18.57 39.39 -105.38
C PRO A 14 -19.87 40.16 -105.12
N LYS A 15 -20.69 39.76 -104.13
CA LYS A 15 -22.00 40.40 -103.90
C LYS A 15 -21.93 41.55 -102.90
N LEU A 16 -22.66 42.65 -103.18
CA LEU A 16 -22.76 43.79 -102.26
C LEU A 16 -23.40 43.42 -100.92
N SER A 17 -24.28 42.41 -100.89
CA SER A 17 -24.85 41.85 -99.66
C SER A 17 -23.78 41.20 -98.77
N GLU A 18 -22.91 40.37 -99.35
CA GLU A 18 -21.78 39.72 -98.67
C GLU A 18 -20.81 40.78 -98.11
N LYS A 19 -20.48 41.81 -98.89
CA LYS A 19 -19.67 42.95 -98.42
C LYS A 19 -20.31 43.70 -97.25
N LYS A 20 -21.63 43.91 -97.28
CA LYS A 20 -22.36 44.55 -96.16
C LYS A 20 -22.37 43.66 -94.91
N GLN A 21 -22.58 42.36 -95.08
CA GLN A 21 -22.55 41.38 -93.99
C GLN A 21 -21.17 41.32 -93.32
N ALA A 22 -20.09 41.22 -94.11
CA ALA A 22 -18.72 41.22 -93.60
C ALA A 22 -18.35 42.54 -92.88
N PHE A 23 -18.74 43.69 -93.44
CA PHE A 23 -18.47 44.99 -92.80
C PHE A 23 -19.28 45.18 -91.49
N ASN A 24 -20.52 44.70 -91.43
CA ASN A 24 -21.32 44.74 -90.20
C ASN A 24 -20.76 43.78 -89.14
N ALA A 25 -20.34 42.56 -89.54
CA ALA A 25 -19.68 41.62 -88.64
C ALA A 25 -18.37 42.19 -88.07
N TYR A 26 -17.52 42.78 -88.92
CA TYR A 26 -16.32 43.52 -88.53
C TYR A 26 -16.63 44.64 -87.53
N LYS A 27 -17.65 45.47 -87.81
CA LYS A 27 -18.06 46.56 -86.91
C LYS A 27 -18.47 46.03 -85.54
N SER A 28 -19.34 45.02 -85.50
CA SER A 28 -19.78 44.40 -84.24
C SER A 28 -18.66 43.66 -83.50
N GLN A 29 -17.70 43.08 -84.23
CA GLN A 29 -16.50 42.46 -83.65
C GLN A 29 -15.58 43.52 -83.01
N HIS A 30 -15.22 44.59 -83.73
CA HIS A 30 -14.40 45.66 -83.16
C HIS A 30 -15.07 46.36 -81.98
N GLU A 31 -16.37 46.65 -82.06
CA GLU A 31 -17.10 47.22 -80.93
C GLU A 31 -17.12 46.28 -79.71
N LYS A 32 -17.08 44.96 -79.93
CA LYS A 32 -16.93 43.98 -78.85
C LYS A 32 -15.48 43.95 -78.32
N GLU A 33 -14.48 43.94 -79.19
CA GLU A 33 -13.06 43.92 -78.83
C GLU A 33 -12.66 45.18 -78.04
N GLU A 34 -13.09 46.37 -78.43
CA GLU A 34 -12.82 47.63 -77.72
C GLU A 34 -13.47 47.65 -76.32
N LYS A 35 -14.69 47.10 -76.19
CA LYS A 35 -15.36 46.92 -74.90
C LYS A 35 -14.67 45.88 -74.02
N GLU A 36 -14.21 44.78 -74.60
CA GLU A 36 -13.45 43.73 -73.91
C GLU A 36 -12.09 44.25 -73.44
N GLU A 37 -11.37 45.02 -74.27
CA GLU A 37 -10.09 45.63 -73.92
C GLU A 37 -10.27 46.69 -72.81
N THR A 38 -11.30 47.54 -72.92
CA THR A 38 -11.63 48.52 -71.86
C THR A 38 -11.99 47.81 -70.56
N ARG A 39 -12.74 46.70 -70.62
CA ARG A 39 -13.04 45.86 -69.43
C ARG A 39 -11.79 45.24 -68.83
N LEU A 40 -10.86 44.77 -69.66
CA LEU A 40 -9.60 44.17 -69.21
C LEU A 40 -8.69 45.22 -68.55
N ARG A 41 -8.49 46.38 -69.18
CA ARG A 41 -7.73 47.49 -68.57
C ARG A 41 -8.34 47.95 -67.25
N ALA A 42 -9.67 48.06 -67.17
CA ALA A 42 -10.36 48.41 -65.93
C ALA A 42 -10.19 47.33 -64.84
N LYS A 43 -10.24 46.04 -65.21
CA LYS A 43 -9.95 44.93 -64.28
C LYS A 43 -8.51 45.00 -63.76
N GLU A 44 -7.53 45.14 -64.63
CA GLU A 44 -6.12 45.28 -64.23
C GLU A 44 -5.87 46.49 -63.33
N ALA A 45 -6.54 47.62 -63.60
CA ALA A 45 -6.44 48.82 -62.78
C ALA A 45 -6.95 48.57 -61.35
N LYS A 46 -8.07 47.85 -61.19
CA LYS A 46 -8.60 47.42 -59.88
C LYS A 46 -7.63 46.50 -59.15
N GLU A 47 -7.10 45.47 -59.82
CA GLU A 47 -6.16 44.50 -59.24
C GLU A 47 -4.83 45.15 -58.82
N LYS A 48 -4.33 46.11 -59.62
CA LYS A 48 -3.15 46.94 -59.29
C LYS A 48 -3.39 47.82 -58.07
N LEU A 49 -4.54 48.49 -57.99
CA LEU A 49 -4.90 49.32 -56.83
C LEU A 49 -5.06 48.50 -55.56
N GLN A 50 -5.74 47.35 -55.63
CA GLN A 50 -5.87 46.42 -54.50
C GLN A 50 -4.49 45.99 -53.99
N SER A 51 -3.66 45.45 -54.89
CA SER A 51 -2.31 44.97 -54.55
C SER A 51 -1.42 46.07 -53.96
N PHE A 52 -1.53 47.30 -54.49
CA PHE A 52 -0.84 48.46 -53.94
C PHE A 52 -1.27 48.76 -52.50
N LEU A 53 -2.57 48.84 -52.22
CA LEU A 53 -3.07 49.15 -50.88
C LEU A 53 -2.79 48.03 -49.86
N GLU A 54 -2.80 46.75 -50.26
CA GLU A 54 -2.50 45.59 -49.38
C GLU A 54 -1.03 45.50 -48.94
N GLN A 55 -0.13 46.16 -49.69
CA GLN A 55 1.33 46.06 -49.53
C GLN A 55 1.99 47.37 -49.07
N HIS A 56 1.29 48.51 -49.18
CA HIS A 56 1.85 49.82 -48.88
C HIS A 56 1.99 50.05 -47.36
N GLU A 57 3.23 50.30 -46.88
CA GLU A 57 3.58 50.42 -45.45
C GLU A 57 2.68 51.36 -44.61
N LYS A 58 2.22 52.46 -45.22
CA LYS A 58 1.36 53.46 -44.55
C LYS A 58 -0.14 53.14 -44.60
N MET A 59 -0.53 52.00 -45.17
CA MET A 59 -1.91 51.53 -45.25
C MET A 59 -2.11 50.41 -44.21
N THR A 60 -3.07 50.62 -43.31
CA THR A 60 -3.38 49.70 -42.20
C THR A 60 -4.89 49.52 -42.05
N SER A 61 -5.31 48.52 -41.29
CA SER A 61 -6.73 48.26 -40.98
C SER A 61 -7.49 49.42 -40.35
N THR A 62 -6.79 50.42 -39.80
CA THR A 62 -7.38 51.62 -39.16
C THR A 62 -7.33 52.86 -40.05
N THR A 63 -6.73 52.78 -41.23
CA THR A 63 -6.54 53.91 -42.14
C THR A 63 -7.86 54.29 -42.82
N ARG A 64 -8.47 55.41 -42.40
CA ARG A 64 -9.75 55.91 -42.95
C ARG A 64 -9.66 56.28 -44.43
N TYR A 65 -10.72 56.05 -45.22
CA TYR A 65 -10.76 56.30 -46.68
C TYR A 65 -10.28 57.71 -47.06
N ARG A 66 -10.78 58.75 -46.38
CA ARG A 66 -10.36 60.15 -46.60
C ARG A 66 -8.86 60.38 -46.37
N LYS A 67 -8.22 59.57 -45.51
CA LYS A 67 -6.77 59.61 -45.28
C LYS A 67 -6.02 58.86 -46.37
N ALA A 68 -6.52 57.71 -46.82
CA ALA A 68 -5.98 57.00 -47.99
C ALA A 68 -6.03 57.89 -49.25
N GLU A 69 -7.17 58.57 -49.50
CA GLU A 69 -7.32 59.53 -50.59
C GLU A 69 -6.37 60.72 -50.48
N GLN A 70 -6.08 61.22 -49.27
CA GLN A 70 -5.06 62.25 -49.07
C GLN A 70 -3.63 61.76 -49.39
N MET A 71 -3.33 60.47 -49.17
CA MET A 71 -1.99 59.91 -49.37
C MET A 71 -1.75 59.41 -50.80
N PHE A 72 -2.80 58.95 -51.47
CA PHE A 72 -2.73 58.25 -52.75
C PHE A 72 -3.48 58.94 -53.89
N GLY A 73 -4.26 59.99 -53.60
CA GLY A 73 -5.17 60.66 -54.55
C GLY A 73 -4.52 61.14 -55.85
N GLU A 74 -3.28 61.62 -55.77
CA GLU A 74 -2.50 62.12 -56.91
C GLU A 74 -1.77 61.01 -57.69
N GLN A 75 -1.76 59.76 -57.18
CA GLN A 75 -1.05 58.66 -57.83
C GLN A 75 -1.87 58.08 -58.99
N GLU A 76 -1.19 57.67 -60.06
CA GLU A 76 -1.84 57.07 -61.23
C GLU A 76 -2.67 55.85 -60.84
N VAL A 77 -2.10 54.93 -60.04
CA VAL A 77 -2.75 53.69 -59.57
C VAL A 77 -4.10 53.93 -58.86
N TRP A 78 -4.28 55.08 -58.22
CA TRP A 78 -5.51 55.47 -57.55
C TRP A 78 -6.46 56.19 -58.52
N SER A 79 -5.95 57.15 -59.29
CA SER A 79 -6.75 58.03 -60.15
C SER A 79 -7.35 57.32 -61.39
N VAL A 80 -6.73 56.25 -61.89
CA VAL A 80 -7.30 55.44 -63.00
C VAL A 80 -8.53 54.61 -62.60
N VAL A 81 -8.80 54.46 -61.30
CA VAL A 81 -9.94 53.68 -60.78
C VAL A 81 -11.10 54.61 -60.39
N PRO A 82 -12.34 54.39 -60.89
CA PRO A 82 -13.52 55.16 -60.50
C PRO A 82 -13.77 55.14 -58.98
N GLU A 83 -14.25 56.24 -58.40
CA GLU A 83 -14.41 56.39 -56.94
C GLU A 83 -15.28 55.30 -56.29
N ARG A 84 -16.32 54.83 -56.99
CA ARG A 84 -17.15 53.70 -56.55
C ARG A 84 -16.30 52.45 -56.35
N ASP A 85 -15.53 52.10 -57.37
CA ASP A 85 -14.68 50.91 -57.38
C ASP A 85 -13.54 51.05 -56.34
N ARG A 86 -13.00 52.26 -56.15
CA ARG A 86 -12.02 52.55 -55.09
C ARG A 86 -12.57 52.28 -53.69
N LYS A 87 -13.84 52.59 -53.43
CA LYS A 87 -14.49 52.32 -52.13
C LYS A 87 -14.75 50.83 -51.92
N GLU A 88 -15.25 50.13 -52.95
CA GLU A 88 -15.44 48.67 -52.91
C GLU A 88 -14.09 47.97 -52.62
N ILE A 89 -13.01 48.31 -53.33
CA ILE A 89 -11.66 47.77 -53.10
C ILE A 89 -11.13 48.14 -51.70
N TYR A 90 -11.34 49.38 -51.25
CA TYR A 90 -10.85 49.84 -49.95
C TYR A 90 -11.43 49.04 -48.78
N ASP A 91 -12.73 48.72 -48.82
CA ASP A 91 -13.39 47.94 -47.77
C ASP A 91 -12.86 46.49 -47.72
N ASP A 92 -12.65 45.86 -48.89
CA ASP A 92 -12.01 44.54 -49.00
C ASP A 92 -10.57 44.54 -48.47
N VAL A 93 -9.78 45.57 -48.82
CA VAL A 93 -8.39 45.73 -48.35
C VAL A 93 -8.33 45.97 -46.85
N LEU A 94 -9.22 46.76 -46.26
CA LEU A 94 -9.30 46.92 -44.80
C LEU A 94 -9.53 45.58 -44.10
N PHE A 95 -10.45 44.76 -44.62
CA PHE A 95 -10.72 43.44 -44.06
C PHE A 95 -9.52 42.50 -44.18
N PHE A 96 -8.84 42.50 -45.33
CA PHE A 96 -7.61 41.75 -45.54
C PHE A 96 -6.50 42.18 -44.58
N LEU A 97 -6.25 43.49 -44.45
CA LEU A 97 -5.23 44.03 -43.54
C LEU A 97 -5.56 43.72 -42.08
N ALA A 98 -6.80 43.90 -41.64
CA ALA A 98 -7.22 43.56 -40.27
C ALA A 98 -6.98 42.07 -39.95
N LYS A 99 -7.22 41.17 -40.93
CA LYS A 99 -6.97 39.74 -40.79
C LYS A 99 -5.48 39.42 -40.77
N LYS A 100 -4.68 40.07 -41.63
CA LYS A 100 -3.21 39.92 -41.73
C LYS A 100 -2.52 40.39 -40.44
N GLU A 101 -2.82 41.61 -40.01
CA GLU A 101 -2.29 42.22 -38.77
C GLU A 101 -2.62 41.36 -37.54
N LYS A 102 -3.88 40.88 -37.42
CA LYS A 102 -4.30 40.00 -36.32
C LYS A 102 -3.55 38.67 -36.29
N GLU A 103 -3.30 38.06 -37.44
CA GLU A 103 -2.55 36.80 -37.51
C GLU A 103 -1.06 37.02 -37.26
N GLN A 104 -0.48 38.13 -37.74
CA GLN A 104 0.90 38.53 -37.41
C GLN A 104 1.09 38.76 -35.89
N ALA A 105 0.18 39.49 -35.24
CA ALA A 105 0.21 39.70 -33.79
C ALA A 105 0.12 38.38 -33.00
N LYS A 106 -0.72 37.44 -33.47
CA LYS A 106 -0.85 36.10 -32.88
C LYS A 106 0.42 35.26 -33.08
N GLN A 107 1.07 35.35 -34.23
CA GLN A 107 2.34 34.67 -34.52
C GLN A 107 3.48 35.24 -33.66
N LEU A 108 3.54 36.56 -33.51
CA LEU A 108 4.50 37.24 -32.64
C LEU A 108 4.30 36.84 -31.17
N ARG A 109 3.06 36.89 -30.64
CA ARG A 109 2.74 36.40 -29.29
C ARG A 109 3.20 34.96 -29.09
N LYS A 110 2.95 34.07 -30.07
CA LYS A 110 3.39 32.66 -30.01
C LYS A 110 4.92 32.54 -30.04
N ARG A 111 5.62 33.34 -30.85
CA ARG A 111 7.09 33.41 -30.87
C ARG A 111 7.64 33.80 -29.51
N ASN A 112 7.11 34.87 -28.92
CA ASN A 112 7.59 35.43 -27.67
C ASN A 112 7.36 34.49 -26.49
N VAL A 113 6.15 33.92 -26.38
CA VAL A 113 5.83 32.87 -25.39
C VAL A 113 6.79 31.69 -25.49
N GLN A 114 7.10 31.21 -26.70
CA GLN A 114 8.04 30.09 -26.86
C GLN A 114 9.49 30.49 -26.56
N ALA A 115 9.90 31.70 -26.95
CA ALA A 115 11.24 32.21 -26.68
C ALA A 115 11.48 32.36 -25.17
N LEU A 116 10.53 32.97 -24.44
CA LEU A 116 10.61 33.11 -22.98
C LEU A 116 10.68 31.73 -22.29
N LYS A 117 9.83 30.77 -22.69
CA LYS A 117 9.89 29.39 -22.17
C LYS A 117 11.26 28.75 -22.41
N ASN A 118 11.77 28.81 -23.63
CA ASN A 118 13.10 28.29 -23.95
C ASN A 118 14.21 28.96 -23.11
N ILE A 119 14.10 30.24 -22.78
CA ILE A 119 15.07 30.94 -21.93
C ILE A 119 14.96 30.45 -20.49
N LEU A 120 13.74 30.38 -19.92
CA LEU A 120 13.48 29.84 -18.58
C LEU A 120 14.02 28.39 -18.44
N ASP A 121 13.70 27.51 -19.40
CA ASP A 121 14.11 26.10 -19.41
C ASP A 121 15.64 25.89 -19.47
N ASN A 122 16.42 26.91 -19.88
CA ASN A 122 17.88 26.87 -19.91
C ASN A 122 18.55 27.67 -18.78
N MET A 123 17.79 28.31 -17.88
CA MET A 123 18.33 29.09 -16.76
C MET A 123 18.51 28.23 -15.50
N SER A 124 19.74 27.78 -15.25
CA SER A 124 20.09 26.95 -14.09
C SER A 124 19.97 27.65 -12.72
N ASN A 125 19.78 28.96 -12.71
CA ASN A 125 19.54 29.80 -11.53
C ASN A 125 18.04 29.97 -11.19
N VAL A 126 17.13 29.54 -12.07
CA VAL A 126 15.70 29.43 -11.74
C VAL A 126 15.45 28.09 -11.07
N SER A 127 14.71 28.11 -9.97
CA SER A 127 14.34 26.96 -9.17
C SER A 127 12.84 26.99 -8.86
N PHE A 128 12.29 25.88 -8.34
CA PHE A 128 10.90 25.82 -7.90
C PHE A 128 10.53 26.82 -6.78
N GLN A 129 11.51 27.48 -6.15
CA GLN A 129 11.29 28.52 -5.12
C GLN A 129 11.50 29.94 -5.63
N THR A 130 11.98 30.11 -6.86
CA THR A 130 12.31 31.42 -7.43
C THR A 130 11.05 32.25 -7.61
N THR A 131 11.08 33.51 -7.16
CA THR A 131 9.97 34.46 -7.32
C THR A 131 10.03 35.17 -8.66
N TRP A 132 8.91 35.74 -9.11
CA TRP A 132 8.87 36.53 -10.35
C TRP A 132 9.84 37.72 -10.32
N SER A 133 10.05 38.36 -9.17
CA SER A 133 10.97 39.49 -9.05
C SER A 133 12.43 39.09 -9.26
N GLU A 134 12.82 37.89 -8.82
CA GLU A 134 14.16 37.35 -9.03
C GLU A 134 14.33 36.87 -10.47
N ALA A 135 13.32 36.16 -11.01
CA ALA A 135 13.31 35.73 -12.39
C ALA A 135 13.37 36.89 -13.38
N GLN A 136 12.69 38.02 -13.10
CA GLN A 136 12.78 39.22 -13.94
C GLN A 136 14.21 39.80 -13.95
N GLN A 137 14.93 39.81 -12.82
CA GLN A 137 16.34 40.21 -12.79
C GLN A 137 17.19 39.25 -13.63
N TYR A 138 17.01 37.93 -13.46
CA TYR A 138 17.74 36.92 -14.24
C TYR A 138 17.47 37.00 -15.75
N LEU A 139 16.25 37.35 -16.16
CA LEU A 139 15.91 37.63 -17.55
C LEU A 139 16.60 38.88 -18.07
N MET A 140 16.71 39.95 -17.28
CA MET A 140 17.43 41.17 -17.68
C MET A 140 18.94 40.96 -17.78
N ASP A 141 19.50 40.06 -16.97
CA ASP A 141 20.91 39.65 -17.05
C ASP A 141 21.18 38.62 -18.17
N ASN A 142 20.15 38.10 -18.85
CA ASN A 142 20.27 37.10 -19.92
C ASN A 142 20.31 37.76 -21.31
N PRO A 143 21.41 37.64 -22.09
CA PRO A 143 21.53 38.26 -23.41
C PRO A 143 20.39 37.91 -24.39
N MET A 144 19.88 36.68 -24.33
CA MET A 144 18.80 36.20 -25.22
C MET A 144 17.47 36.94 -25.01
N PHE A 145 17.28 37.56 -23.84
CA PHE A 145 16.12 38.40 -23.53
C PHE A 145 16.48 39.90 -23.61
N ALA A 146 17.69 40.28 -23.21
CA ALA A 146 18.18 41.66 -23.25
C ALA A 146 18.36 42.22 -24.68
N GLU A 147 18.58 41.36 -25.68
CA GLU A 147 18.79 41.76 -27.09
C GLU A 147 17.53 41.65 -27.99
N ASP A 148 16.46 40.96 -27.54
CA ASP A 148 15.22 40.78 -28.31
C ASP A 148 14.16 41.83 -27.90
N GLU A 149 14.14 42.97 -28.60
CA GLU A 149 13.20 44.07 -28.36
C GLU A 149 11.72 43.63 -28.51
N GLU A 150 11.43 42.76 -29.47
CA GLU A 150 10.08 42.22 -29.66
C GLU A 150 9.64 41.37 -28.44
N LEU A 151 10.56 40.64 -27.83
CA LEU A 151 10.32 39.83 -26.63
C LEU A 151 10.15 40.71 -25.38
N GLN A 152 10.94 41.77 -25.22
CA GLN A 152 10.77 42.73 -24.12
C GLN A 152 9.42 43.46 -24.18
N ASN A 153 8.91 43.69 -25.39
CA ASN A 153 7.61 44.29 -25.64
C ASN A 153 6.43 43.29 -25.58
N MET A 154 6.65 42.05 -25.12
CA MET A 154 5.55 41.08 -24.94
C MET A 154 4.58 41.50 -23.83
N ASP A 155 3.37 40.93 -23.85
CA ASP A 155 2.38 41.21 -22.80
C ASP A 155 2.85 40.69 -21.43
N LYS A 156 2.60 41.47 -20.38
CA LYS A 156 3.03 41.16 -19.02
C LYS A 156 2.24 39.99 -18.40
N GLU A 157 0.98 39.82 -18.79
CA GLU A 157 0.17 38.67 -18.39
C GLU A 157 0.71 37.40 -19.04
N ASP A 158 1.08 37.45 -20.33
CA ASP A 158 1.71 36.32 -21.03
C ASP A 158 3.04 35.91 -20.39
N ALA A 159 3.87 36.89 -20.00
CA ALA A 159 5.15 36.64 -19.36
C ALA A 159 4.97 35.96 -17.98
N LEU A 160 4.00 36.44 -17.18
CA LEU A 160 3.64 35.85 -15.88
C LEU A 160 3.08 34.43 -16.04
N ILE A 161 2.22 34.17 -17.02
CA ILE A 161 1.69 32.84 -17.31
C ILE A 161 2.82 31.88 -17.71
N CYS A 162 3.75 32.30 -18.58
CA CYS A 162 4.90 31.47 -18.96
C CYS A 162 5.77 31.10 -17.75
N PHE A 163 5.99 32.06 -16.86
CA PHE A 163 6.76 31.85 -15.64
C PHE A 163 6.04 30.92 -14.65
N GLU A 164 4.74 31.14 -14.41
CA GLU A 164 3.94 30.28 -13.53
C GLU A 164 3.92 28.83 -14.04
N GLU A 165 3.72 28.63 -15.35
CA GLU A 165 3.75 27.29 -15.96
C GLU A 165 5.12 26.60 -15.77
N HIS A 166 6.22 27.35 -15.92
CA HIS A 166 7.58 26.83 -15.71
C HIS A 166 7.87 26.52 -14.24
N ILE A 167 7.52 27.40 -13.30
CA ILE A 167 7.68 27.13 -11.85
C ILE A 167 6.85 25.92 -11.41
N ARG A 168 5.59 25.81 -11.84
CA ARG A 168 4.74 24.63 -11.56
C ARG A 168 5.34 23.33 -12.11
N ALA A 169 6.04 23.39 -13.24
CA ALA A 169 6.76 22.22 -13.77
C ALA A 169 7.94 21.84 -12.88
N LEU A 170 8.75 22.81 -12.44
CA LEU A 170 9.85 22.59 -11.50
C LEU A 170 9.37 22.07 -10.13
N GLU A 171 8.28 22.62 -9.59
CA GLU A 171 7.64 22.13 -8.36
C GLU A 171 7.21 20.66 -8.50
N LYS A 172 6.58 20.31 -9.63
CA LYS A 172 6.18 18.94 -9.92
C LYS A 172 7.40 18.01 -9.96
N ASP A 173 8.45 18.37 -10.70
CA ASP A 173 9.64 17.53 -10.83
C ASP A 173 10.37 17.33 -9.48
N GLU A 174 10.45 18.38 -8.65
CA GLU A 174 10.96 18.31 -7.27
C GLU A 174 10.12 17.39 -6.37
N THR A 175 8.78 17.42 -6.49
CA THR A 175 7.92 16.48 -5.74
C THR A 175 8.08 15.04 -6.22
N GLU A 176 8.21 14.82 -7.53
CA GLU A 176 8.47 13.50 -8.09
C GLU A 176 9.83 12.96 -7.65
N GLU A 177 10.88 13.78 -7.59
CA GLU A 177 12.22 13.34 -7.16
C GLU A 177 12.27 13.04 -5.65
N LYS A 178 11.58 13.84 -4.81
CA LYS A 178 11.35 13.52 -3.40
C LYS A 178 10.62 12.19 -3.22
N GLU A 179 9.60 11.91 -4.03
CA GLU A 179 8.90 10.62 -4.01
C GLU A 179 9.80 9.47 -4.49
N LYS A 180 10.53 9.64 -5.61
CA LYS A 180 11.50 8.65 -6.12
C LYS A 180 12.57 8.33 -5.06
N SER A 181 13.05 9.33 -4.32
CA SER A 181 13.99 9.18 -3.21
C SER A 181 13.37 8.40 -2.03
N ARG A 182 12.19 8.81 -1.56
CA ARG A 182 11.41 8.12 -0.52
C ARG A 182 11.12 6.65 -0.87
N MET A 183 10.83 6.37 -2.14
CA MET A 183 10.57 5.01 -2.63
C MET A 183 11.84 4.16 -2.73
N ARG A 184 12.97 4.76 -3.14
CA ARG A 184 14.31 4.13 -3.04
C ARG A 184 14.64 3.76 -1.61
N GLU A 185 14.44 4.68 -0.66
CA GLU A 185 14.70 4.45 0.75
C GLU A 185 13.82 3.31 1.31
N ARG A 186 12.50 3.36 1.12
CA ARG A 186 11.57 2.28 1.53
C ARG A 186 11.96 0.92 0.95
N ARG A 187 12.44 0.87 -0.29
CA ARG A 187 12.93 -0.36 -0.93
C ARG A 187 14.23 -0.84 -0.29
N GLN A 188 15.15 0.05 0.06
CA GLN A 188 16.39 -0.30 0.76
C GLN A 188 16.11 -0.79 2.19
N GLN A 189 15.20 -0.13 2.91
CA GLN A 189 14.75 -0.58 4.24
C GLN A 189 14.16 -2.01 4.18
N ARG A 190 13.37 -2.33 3.14
CA ARG A 190 12.88 -3.70 2.92
C ARG A 190 14.00 -4.69 2.65
N LYS A 191 14.94 -4.37 1.75
CA LYS A 191 16.12 -5.22 1.48
C LYS A 191 16.97 -5.46 2.73
N ASN A 192 17.10 -4.46 3.60
CA ASN A 192 17.83 -4.59 4.86
C ASN A 192 17.12 -5.56 5.81
N ARG A 193 15.77 -5.56 5.86
CA ARG A 193 14.98 -6.57 6.58
C ARG A 193 15.14 -7.97 5.99
N GLU A 194 15.02 -8.10 4.66
CA GLU A 194 15.23 -9.38 3.95
C GLU A 194 16.65 -9.94 4.21
N SER A 195 17.67 -9.07 4.19
CA SER A 195 19.05 -9.45 4.47
C SER A 195 19.27 -9.83 5.94
N PHE A 196 18.59 -9.17 6.88
CA PHE A 196 18.62 -9.57 8.30
C PHE A 196 17.85 -10.88 8.55
N GLN A 197 16.79 -11.17 7.79
CA GLN A 197 16.11 -12.47 7.84
C GLN A 197 17.07 -13.60 7.43
N ILE A 198 17.80 -13.43 6.32
CA ILE A 198 18.83 -14.37 5.86
C ILE A 198 19.93 -14.57 6.91
N PHE A 199 20.28 -13.53 7.67
CA PHE A 199 21.22 -13.67 8.79
C PHE A 199 20.66 -14.54 9.93
N LEU A 200 19.36 -14.44 10.23
CA LEU A 200 18.73 -15.34 11.20
C LEU A 200 18.68 -16.78 10.68
N ASP A 201 18.46 -16.99 9.37
CA ASP A 201 18.57 -18.30 8.73
C ASP A 201 19.99 -18.88 8.90
N GLU A 202 21.05 -18.11 8.61
CA GLU A 202 22.45 -18.51 8.80
C GLU A 202 22.78 -18.86 10.27
N LEU A 203 22.27 -18.08 11.22
CA LEU A 203 22.43 -18.35 12.66
C LEU A 203 21.69 -19.63 13.09
N HIS A 204 20.57 -19.96 12.43
CA HIS A 204 19.81 -21.20 12.67
C HIS A 204 20.53 -22.42 12.08
N GLU A 205 21.02 -22.34 10.84
CA GLU A 205 21.81 -23.38 10.19
C GLU A 205 23.11 -23.71 10.95
N THR A 206 23.75 -22.70 11.54
CA THR A 206 24.95 -22.88 12.39
C THR A 206 24.63 -23.28 13.83
N GLY A 207 23.35 -23.40 14.21
CA GLY A 207 22.90 -23.81 15.54
C GLY A 207 23.10 -22.76 16.64
N GLN A 208 23.43 -21.52 16.30
CA GLN A 208 23.53 -20.40 17.26
C GLN A 208 22.14 -19.84 17.64
N LEU A 209 21.19 -19.92 16.71
CA LEU A 209 19.77 -19.66 16.91
C LEU A 209 19.00 -20.99 16.93
N HIS A 210 18.04 -21.11 17.85
CA HIS A 210 17.09 -22.24 17.94
C HIS A 210 15.83 -21.83 18.73
N SER A 211 14.80 -22.69 18.84
CA SER A 211 13.50 -22.34 19.44
C SER A 211 13.56 -21.90 20.93
N MET A 212 14.65 -22.23 21.63
CA MET A 212 14.91 -21.85 23.02
C MET A 212 15.81 -20.62 23.18
N SER A 213 16.33 -20.01 22.10
CA SER A 213 17.30 -18.91 22.20
C SER A 213 16.67 -17.63 22.77
N THR A 214 17.42 -16.88 23.55
CA THR A 214 17.03 -15.52 23.97
C THR A 214 17.80 -14.45 23.19
N TRP A 215 17.19 -13.27 23.06
CA TRP A 215 17.85 -12.14 22.38
C TRP A 215 19.15 -11.72 23.07
N MET A 216 19.22 -11.82 24.41
CA MET A 216 20.42 -11.41 25.16
C MET A 216 21.64 -12.31 24.86
N GLU A 217 21.41 -13.60 24.65
CA GLU A 217 22.47 -14.57 24.30
C GLU A 217 22.97 -14.36 22.87
N LEU A 218 22.07 -14.01 21.95
CA LEU A 218 22.39 -13.82 20.53
C LEU A 218 22.92 -12.40 20.22
N TYR A 219 22.58 -11.39 21.03
CA TYR A 219 22.95 -10.00 20.78
C TYR A 219 24.48 -9.75 20.60
N PRO A 220 25.40 -10.41 21.32
CA PRO A 220 26.84 -10.24 21.07
C PRO A 220 27.30 -10.63 19.66
N SER A 221 26.71 -11.67 19.05
CA SER A 221 27.01 -12.03 17.65
C SER A 221 26.22 -11.18 16.65
N VAL A 222 24.97 -10.84 16.98
CA VAL A 222 24.12 -10.03 16.10
C VAL A 222 24.60 -8.59 15.97
N SER A 223 25.04 -7.98 17.07
CA SER A 223 25.46 -6.57 17.10
C SER A 223 26.76 -6.27 16.35
N THR A 224 27.55 -7.29 16.01
CA THR A 224 28.77 -7.15 15.21
C THR A 224 28.55 -7.33 13.70
N ASP A 225 27.37 -7.80 13.27
CA ASP A 225 27.06 -7.98 11.84
C ASP A 225 26.53 -6.68 11.20
N ASN A 226 27.06 -6.32 10.03
CA ASN A 226 26.66 -5.11 9.31
C ASN A 226 25.16 -5.08 8.94
N ARG A 227 24.51 -6.24 8.79
CA ARG A 227 23.06 -6.35 8.50
C ARG A 227 22.22 -5.87 9.67
N PHE A 228 22.67 -6.10 10.91
CA PHE A 228 22.07 -5.51 12.10
C PHE A 228 22.25 -3.99 12.11
N ALA A 229 23.47 -3.50 11.88
CA ALA A 229 23.75 -2.06 11.86
C ALA A 229 22.92 -1.33 10.78
N ASN A 230 22.83 -1.91 9.58
CA ASN A 230 22.02 -1.40 8.46
C ASN A 230 20.52 -1.31 8.79
N MET A 231 20.03 -2.10 9.75
CA MET A 231 18.64 -2.14 10.19
C MET A 231 18.28 -1.05 11.23
N LEU A 232 19.26 -0.38 11.83
CA LEU A 232 19.02 0.61 12.88
C LEU A 232 18.40 1.90 12.32
N GLY A 233 17.53 2.54 13.11
CA GLY A 233 16.88 3.81 12.77
C GLY A 233 15.77 3.72 11.70
N GLN A 234 15.51 2.54 11.14
CA GLN A 234 14.45 2.36 10.14
C GLN A 234 13.05 2.27 10.74
N THR A 235 12.05 2.58 9.91
CA THR A 235 10.64 2.34 10.25
C THR A 235 10.20 0.90 9.95
N GLY A 236 9.28 0.37 10.78
CA GLY A 236 8.74 -0.99 10.67
C GLY A 236 9.28 -1.95 11.74
N SER A 237 9.27 -3.25 11.44
CA SER A 237 9.76 -4.29 12.34
C SER A 237 11.24 -4.10 12.67
N THR A 238 11.58 -4.09 13.96
CA THR A 238 12.96 -3.98 14.43
C THR A 238 13.69 -5.33 14.32
N PRO A 239 15.04 -5.38 14.40
CA PRO A 239 15.79 -6.64 14.50
C PRO A 239 15.29 -7.57 15.61
N LEU A 240 14.88 -7.00 16.75
CA LEU A 240 14.32 -7.74 17.88
C LEU A 240 12.95 -8.36 17.53
N ASP A 241 12.13 -7.69 16.73
CA ASP A 241 10.83 -8.22 16.33
C ASP A 241 10.98 -9.34 15.30
N LEU A 242 11.88 -9.17 14.32
CA LEU A 242 12.22 -10.24 13.37
C LEU A 242 12.76 -11.49 14.09
N PHE A 243 13.65 -11.32 15.08
CA PHE A 243 14.10 -12.42 15.93
C PHE A 243 12.95 -13.09 16.71
N LYS A 244 12.03 -12.31 17.30
CA LYS A 244 10.87 -12.88 18.02
C LYS A 244 9.98 -13.70 17.09
N PHE A 245 9.69 -13.18 15.89
CA PHE A 245 8.89 -13.90 14.89
C PHE A 245 9.59 -15.19 14.47
N TYR A 246 10.89 -15.14 14.17
CA TYR A 246 11.70 -16.31 13.84
C TYR A 246 11.61 -17.39 14.93
N VAL A 247 11.89 -17.01 16.19
CA VAL A 247 11.85 -17.94 17.34
C VAL A 247 10.44 -18.49 17.58
N GLU A 248 9.39 -17.72 17.33
CA GLU A 248 8.01 -18.20 17.46
C GLU A 248 7.64 -19.19 16.34
N ASP A 249 8.08 -18.96 15.10
CA ASP A 249 7.93 -19.92 14.01
C ASP A 249 8.69 -21.23 14.27
N LEU A 250 9.88 -21.17 14.89
CA LEU A 250 10.59 -22.37 15.37
C LEU A 250 9.78 -23.15 16.43
N LYS A 251 9.13 -22.45 17.37
CA LYS A 251 8.29 -23.09 18.39
C LYS A 251 6.99 -23.65 17.83
N ALA A 252 6.37 -22.99 16.84
CA ALA A 252 5.14 -23.46 16.21
C ALA A 252 5.33 -24.87 15.60
N ARG A 253 6.52 -25.15 15.06
CA ARG A 253 6.90 -26.47 14.52
C ARG A 253 7.14 -27.57 15.57
N PHE A 254 7.20 -27.23 16.87
CA PHE A 254 7.55 -28.16 17.95
C PHE A 254 6.70 -29.44 17.97
N HIS A 255 5.38 -29.35 17.74
CA HIS A 255 4.51 -30.52 17.83
C HIS A 255 4.75 -31.53 16.71
N ASP A 256 5.00 -31.06 15.50
CA ASP A 256 5.31 -31.92 14.34
C ASP A 256 6.73 -32.49 14.44
N GLU A 257 7.71 -31.67 14.83
CA GLU A 257 9.08 -32.14 15.07
C GLU A 257 9.15 -33.17 16.21
N LYS A 258 8.40 -32.95 17.31
CA LYS A 258 8.28 -33.91 18.41
C LYS A 258 7.67 -35.25 17.97
N LYS A 259 6.84 -35.27 16.92
CA LYS A 259 6.33 -36.50 16.31
C LYS A 259 7.44 -37.18 15.51
N ILE A 260 8.14 -36.45 14.66
CA ILE A 260 9.29 -36.96 13.88
C ILE A 260 10.35 -37.56 14.81
N ILE A 261 10.74 -36.85 15.87
CA ILE A 261 11.70 -37.33 16.89
C ILE A 261 11.23 -38.65 17.51
N LYS A 262 9.96 -38.74 17.95
CA LYS A 262 9.42 -39.99 18.51
C LYS A 262 9.43 -41.15 17.51
N ASP A 263 9.24 -40.88 16.23
CA ASP A 263 9.28 -41.91 15.20
C ASP A 263 10.73 -42.37 14.93
N ILE A 264 11.71 -41.45 14.89
CA ILE A 264 13.16 -41.80 14.88
C ILE A 264 13.52 -42.74 16.05
N LEU A 265 13.08 -42.41 17.27
CA LEU A 265 13.40 -43.22 18.45
C LEU A 265 12.79 -44.64 18.37
N LYS A 266 11.59 -44.79 17.81
CA LYS A 266 10.99 -46.12 17.55
C LYS A 266 11.79 -46.90 16.52
N ASP A 267 12.13 -46.26 15.40
CA ASP A 267 12.87 -46.88 14.29
C ASP A 267 14.28 -47.32 14.72
N ARG A 268 14.86 -46.66 15.74
CA ARG A 268 16.13 -47.02 16.38
C ARG A 268 15.99 -47.89 17.63
N ASN A 269 14.77 -48.32 17.98
CA ASN A 269 14.44 -49.07 19.20
C ASN A 269 14.96 -48.42 20.51
N PHE A 270 15.10 -47.10 20.55
CA PHE A 270 15.62 -46.35 21.68
C PHE A 270 14.51 -45.88 22.63
N SER A 271 14.70 -46.08 23.94
CA SER A 271 13.79 -45.63 24.98
C SER A 271 14.51 -44.67 25.93
N VAL A 272 13.86 -43.55 26.27
CA VAL A 272 14.36 -42.61 27.28
C VAL A 272 14.02 -43.13 28.67
N GLU A 273 15.05 -43.32 29.47
CA GLU A 273 15.06 -43.73 30.88
C GLU A 273 15.63 -42.62 31.77
N VAL A 274 15.55 -42.77 33.10
CA VAL A 274 15.92 -41.71 34.06
C VAL A 274 17.42 -41.39 34.05
N ASN A 275 18.26 -42.35 33.64
CA ASN A 275 19.71 -42.21 33.49
C ASN A 275 20.15 -41.82 32.07
N THR A 276 19.23 -41.67 31.10
CA THR A 276 19.58 -41.32 29.72
C THR A 276 20.12 -39.90 29.64
N THR A 277 21.32 -39.70 29.07
CA THR A 277 21.87 -38.35 28.90
C THR A 277 21.29 -37.67 27.66
N PHE A 278 21.41 -36.34 27.59
CA PHE A 278 21.05 -35.60 26.38
C PHE A 278 21.99 -35.91 25.22
N GLU A 279 23.26 -36.21 25.49
CA GLU A 279 24.28 -36.52 24.48
C GLU A 279 23.94 -37.82 23.76
N ASP A 280 23.60 -38.88 24.52
CA ASP A 280 23.13 -40.16 23.96
C ASP A 280 21.89 -39.97 23.08
N PHE A 281 20.92 -39.19 23.57
CA PHE A 281 19.68 -38.90 22.86
C PHE A 281 19.90 -38.14 21.56
N ALA A 282 20.72 -37.09 21.60
CA ALA A 282 21.06 -36.27 20.42
C ALA A 282 21.87 -37.06 19.40
N HIS A 283 22.81 -37.90 19.85
CA HIS A 283 23.62 -38.78 19.02
C HIS A 283 22.77 -39.84 18.30
N ILE A 284 21.77 -40.43 18.96
CA ILE A 284 20.84 -41.37 18.30
C ILE A 284 19.99 -40.68 17.22
N ILE A 285 19.61 -39.42 17.44
CA ILE A 285 18.84 -38.64 16.47
C ILE A 285 19.69 -38.22 15.28
N SER A 286 20.94 -37.77 15.48
CA SER A 286 21.78 -37.20 14.42
C SER A 286 22.16 -38.17 13.30
N PHE A 287 22.14 -39.49 13.56
CA PHE A 287 22.30 -40.51 12.50
C PHE A 287 21.07 -40.70 11.61
N ASP A 288 19.93 -40.10 11.91
CA ASP A 288 18.75 -40.15 11.05
C ASP A 288 18.71 -38.96 10.10
N LYS A 289 18.51 -39.22 8.80
CA LYS A 289 18.39 -38.16 7.77
C LYS A 289 17.29 -37.14 8.06
N ARG A 290 16.27 -37.49 8.84
CA ARG A 290 15.18 -36.58 9.27
C ARG A 290 15.68 -35.52 10.27
N ALA A 291 16.81 -35.74 10.94
CA ALA A 291 17.36 -34.79 11.91
C ALA A 291 17.81 -33.46 11.28
N ALA A 292 18.17 -33.47 9.99
CA ALA A 292 18.61 -32.27 9.27
C ALA A 292 17.55 -31.16 9.17
N THR A 293 16.27 -31.46 9.40
CA THR A 293 15.17 -30.47 9.38
C THR A 293 14.62 -30.14 10.77
N LEU A 294 15.21 -30.69 11.84
CA LEU A 294 14.74 -30.50 13.21
C LEU A 294 15.47 -29.35 13.89
N ASP A 295 14.73 -28.51 14.63
CA ASP A 295 15.33 -27.47 15.44
C ASP A 295 16.02 -28.04 16.69
N ALA A 296 17.24 -27.58 16.99
CA ALA A 296 18.04 -28.06 18.13
C ALA A 296 17.35 -27.80 19.49
N GLY A 297 16.64 -26.67 19.62
CA GLY A 297 15.82 -26.35 20.79
C GLY A 297 14.63 -27.31 20.92
N ASN A 298 13.94 -27.62 19.82
CA ASN A 298 12.84 -28.58 19.81
C ASN A 298 13.28 -30.02 20.11
N ILE A 299 14.49 -30.43 19.69
CA ILE A 299 15.15 -31.68 20.12
C ILE A 299 15.34 -31.67 21.64
N LYS A 300 15.88 -30.59 22.21
CA LYS A 300 16.10 -30.44 23.66
C LYS A 300 14.79 -30.44 24.47
N LEU A 301 13.77 -29.70 24.03
CA LEU A 301 12.44 -29.68 24.64
C LEU A 301 11.77 -31.06 24.57
N THR A 302 11.97 -31.80 23.48
CA THR A 302 11.45 -33.17 23.36
C THR A 302 12.17 -34.13 24.30
N PHE A 303 13.50 -34.04 24.43
CA PHE A 303 14.26 -34.81 25.42
C PHE A 303 13.75 -34.56 26.84
N ASN A 304 13.69 -33.29 27.27
CA ASN A 304 13.23 -32.90 28.61
C ASN A 304 11.83 -33.47 28.91
N SER A 305 10.91 -33.37 27.95
CA SER A 305 9.54 -33.90 28.07
C SER A 305 9.46 -35.44 28.10
N LEU A 306 10.41 -36.16 27.50
CA LEU A 306 10.49 -37.62 27.56
C LEU A 306 11.16 -38.11 28.85
N LEU A 307 12.17 -37.38 29.34
CA LEU A 307 12.86 -37.64 30.60
C LEU A 307 11.93 -37.43 31.80
N GLU A 308 11.20 -36.31 31.85
CA GLU A 308 10.16 -36.07 32.86
C GLU A 308 9.12 -37.20 32.88
N LYS A 309 8.72 -37.69 31.70
CA LYS A 309 7.82 -38.85 31.58
C LYS A 309 8.48 -40.16 32.04
N ALA A 310 9.80 -40.32 31.94
CA ALA A 310 10.52 -41.46 32.50
C ALA A 310 10.54 -41.42 34.02
N GLU A 311 10.92 -40.27 34.61
CA GLU A 311 10.89 -40.05 36.05
C GLU A 311 9.49 -40.23 36.64
N ALA A 312 8.44 -39.74 35.97
CA ALA A 312 7.06 -39.90 36.42
C ALA A 312 6.64 -41.37 36.45
N ARG A 313 7.04 -42.17 35.45
CA ARG A 313 6.82 -43.63 35.43
C ARG A 313 7.55 -44.31 36.58
N GLU A 314 8.82 -43.99 36.79
CA GLU A 314 9.63 -44.61 37.85
C GLU A 314 9.09 -44.27 39.25
N ARG A 315 8.69 -43.01 39.45
CA ARG A 315 8.06 -42.54 40.68
C ARG A 315 6.73 -43.23 40.97
N GLU A 316 5.93 -43.58 39.96
CA GLU A 316 4.73 -44.38 40.15
C GLU A 316 5.04 -45.87 40.40
N ARG A 317 6.06 -46.45 39.76
CA ARG A 317 6.53 -47.82 40.06
C ARG A 317 6.93 -47.96 41.53
N GLY A 318 7.77 -47.06 42.03
CA GLY A 318 8.17 -47.05 43.44
C GLY A 318 6.99 -46.90 44.41
N LYS A 319 5.96 -46.10 44.05
CA LYS A 319 4.70 -46.04 44.84
C LYS A 319 3.90 -47.33 44.77
N GLU A 320 3.82 -48.00 43.62
CA GLU A 320 3.12 -49.27 43.47
C GLU A 320 3.81 -50.38 44.27
N GLU A 321 5.14 -50.44 44.23
CA GLU A 321 5.97 -51.37 44.99
C GLU A 321 5.84 -51.12 46.49
N ALA A 322 5.87 -49.86 46.96
CA ALA A 322 5.57 -49.50 48.35
C ALA A 322 4.13 -49.88 48.76
N ARG A 323 3.14 -49.74 47.87
CA ARG A 323 1.76 -50.20 48.11
C ARG A 323 1.62 -51.72 48.11
N LYS A 324 2.45 -52.45 47.36
CA LYS A 324 2.53 -53.93 47.41
C LYS A 324 3.16 -54.37 48.72
N PHE A 325 4.26 -53.74 49.13
CA PHE A 325 4.93 -54.01 50.40
C PHE A 325 3.99 -53.80 51.60
N ARG A 326 3.35 -52.62 51.71
CA ARG A 326 2.36 -52.33 52.77
C ARG A 326 1.19 -53.31 52.81
N ARG A 327 0.77 -53.86 51.67
CA ARG A 327 -0.28 -54.89 51.62
C ARG A 327 0.21 -56.23 52.19
N LYS A 328 1.45 -56.62 51.93
CA LYS A 328 2.08 -57.79 52.56
C LYS A 328 2.22 -57.59 54.09
N GLU A 329 2.69 -56.42 54.53
CA GLU A 329 2.77 -56.06 55.95
C GLU A 329 1.41 -56.12 56.66
N ALA A 330 0.36 -55.59 56.02
CA ALA A 330 -1.00 -55.61 56.56
C ALA A 330 -1.60 -57.02 56.61
N ALA A 331 -1.36 -57.86 55.59
CA ALA A 331 -1.75 -59.26 55.59
C ALA A 331 -1.07 -60.02 56.74
N PHE A 332 0.24 -59.82 56.92
CA PHE A 332 1.01 -60.42 58.02
C PHE A 332 0.49 -59.99 59.40
N LYS A 333 0.19 -58.70 59.61
CA LYS A 333 -0.44 -58.22 60.85
C LYS A 333 -1.86 -58.76 61.06
N SER A 334 -2.63 -58.97 59.99
CA SER A 334 -3.96 -59.60 60.07
C SER A 334 -3.88 -61.07 60.47
N MET A 335 -2.90 -61.81 59.94
CA MET A 335 -2.60 -63.19 60.34
C MET A 335 -2.25 -63.27 61.83
N LEU A 336 -1.38 -62.39 62.34
CA LEU A 336 -1.09 -62.30 63.78
C LEU A 336 -2.35 -62.01 64.62
N LYS A 337 -3.24 -61.13 64.14
CA LYS A 337 -4.51 -60.80 64.82
C LYS A 337 -5.53 -61.94 64.81
N GLN A 338 -5.44 -62.88 63.88
CA GLN A 338 -6.32 -64.04 63.73
C GLN A 338 -5.76 -65.32 64.38
N ALA A 339 -4.65 -65.21 65.11
CA ALA A 339 -4.01 -66.32 65.79
C ALA A 339 -4.96 -67.08 66.74
N ALA A 340 -4.90 -68.41 66.69
CA ALA A 340 -5.62 -69.30 67.58
C ALA A 340 -4.64 -70.33 68.20
N PRO A 341 -4.39 -70.31 69.53
CA PRO A 341 -4.85 -69.31 70.50
C PRO A 341 -4.34 -67.89 70.21
N PRO A 342 -5.06 -66.85 70.69
CA PRO A 342 -4.62 -65.45 70.62
C PRO A 342 -3.20 -65.24 71.17
N LEU A 343 -2.59 -64.12 70.77
CA LEU A 343 -1.26 -63.72 71.24
C LEU A 343 -1.38 -62.93 72.55
N GLU A 344 -0.82 -63.47 73.63
CA GLU A 344 -0.69 -62.80 74.93
C GLU A 344 0.52 -61.86 74.94
N LEU A 345 0.51 -60.82 75.79
CA LEU A 345 1.51 -59.73 75.77
C LEU A 345 2.96 -60.16 76.04
N ASP A 346 3.18 -61.34 76.64
CA ASP A 346 4.47 -61.96 76.90
C ASP A 346 4.94 -62.93 75.81
N SER A 347 4.16 -63.10 74.73
CA SER A 347 4.47 -64.02 73.62
C SER A 347 5.86 -63.76 73.00
N ASN A 348 6.72 -64.78 73.01
CA ASN A 348 8.02 -64.75 72.35
C ASN A 348 7.90 -65.15 70.87
N TRP A 349 8.57 -64.42 69.97
CA TRP A 349 8.54 -64.67 68.51
C TRP A 349 8.98 -66.10 68.15
N GLU A 350 10.07 -66.59 68.76
CA GLU A 350 10.64 -67.89 68.43
C GLU A 350 9.73 -69.07 68.75
N GLU A 351 8.84 -68.92 69.73
CA GLU A 351 7.92 -69.98 70.17
C GLU A 351 6.62 -69.98 69.36
N ILE A 352 6.14 -68.80 68.97
CA ILE A 352 4.88 -68.66 68.22
C ILE A 352 5.05 -68.77 66.71
N ARG A 353 6.26 -68.55 66.16
CA ARG A 353 6.48 -68.46 64.69
C ARG A 353 6.09 -69.74 63.96
N GLU A 354 6.37 -70.90 64.54
CA GLU A 354 6.04 -72.22 63.97
C GLU A 354 4.54 -72.39 63.66
N ARG A 355 3.66 -71.70 64.40
CA ARG A 355 2.21 -71.73 64.19
C ARG A 355 1.77 -71.06 62.88
N PHE A 356 2.63 -70.21 62.30
CA PHE A 356 2.32 -69.39 61.12
C PHE A 356 3.08 -69.83 59.86
N VAL A 357 3.99 -70.81 59.95
CA VAL A 357 4.86 -71.24 58.83
C VAL A 357 4.07 -71.77 57.62
N ALA A 358 2.85 -72.25 57.81
CA ALA A 358 1.97 -72.71 56.73
C ALA A 358 1.05 -71.61 56.16
N ASP A 359 1.15 -70.36 56.63
CA ASP A 359 0.28 -69.25 56.18
C ASP A 359 0.91 -68.46 55.02
N SER A 360 0.12 -68.19 53.98
CA SER A 360 0.58 -67.43 52.81
C SER A 360 1.05 -66.00 53.15
N ALA A 361 0.52 -65.38 54.20
CA ALA A 361 0.96 -64.07 54.66
C ALA A 361 2.36 -64.11 55.31
N PHE A 362 2.72 -65.23 55.97
CA PHE A 362 4.04 -65.47 56.54
C PHE A 362 5.10 -65.66 55.44
N ASP A 363 4.79 -66.45 54.41
CA ASP A 363 5.67 -66.68 53.26
C ASP A 363 5.89 -65.43 52.40
N GLN A 364 4.90 -64.53 52.32
CA GLN A 364 5.00 -63.31 51.53
C GLN A 364 6.03 -62.29 52.06
N ILE A 365 6.41 -62.37 53.34
CA ILE A 365 7.52 -61.63 53.96
C ILE A 365 8.71 -62.58 54.08
N THR A 366 9.65 -62.52 53.14
CA THR A 366 10.77 -63.48 53.05
C THR A 366 11.94 -63.17 53.98
N VAL A 367 11.99 -61.98 54.58
CA VAL A 367 13.10 -61.52 55.42
C VAL A 367 12.73 -61.65 56.90
N GLU A 368 13.44 -62.50 57.64
CA GLU A 368 13.10 -62.81 59.04
C GLU A 368 13.15 -61.59 59.96
N SER A 369 14.10 -60.67 59.76
CA SER A 369 14.15 -59.42 60.54
C SER A 369 12.92 -58.53 60.33
N GLU A 370 12.29 -58.58 59.16
CA GLU A 370 11.04 -57.86 58.88
C GLU A 370 9.83 -58.54 59.54
N ARG A 371 9.80 -59.89 59.60
CA ARG A 371 8.80 -60.63 60.37
C ARG A 371 8.87 -60.25 61.86
N ILE A 372 10.07 -60.26 62.45
CA ILE A 372 10.33 -59.84 63.83
C ILE A 372 9.91 -58.37 64.05
N ARG A 373 10.22 -57.47 63.11
CA ARG A 373 9.83 -56.05 63.18
C ARG A 373 8.30 -55.89 63.19
N LEU A 374 7.61 -56.55 62.26
CA LEU A 374 6.14 -56.50 62.14
C LEU A 374 5.45 -57.12 63.36
N PHE A 375 6.01 -58.20 63.92
CA PHE A 375 5.55 -58.79 65.17
C PHE A 375 5.68 -57.83 66.35
N LYS A 376 6.86 -57.22 66.56
CA LYS A 376 7.06 -56.24 67.64
C LYS A 376 6.12 -55.02 67.52
N GLU A 377 5.89 -54.55 66.29
CA GLU A 377 4.94 -53.46 66.03
C GLU A 377 3.49 -53.89 66.32
N PHE A 378 3.12 -55.14 66.01
CA PHE A 378 1.82 -55.71 66.36
C PHE A 378 1.65 -55.83 67.88
N MET A 379 2.65 -56.33 68.61
CA MET A 379 2.63 -56.43 70.08
C MET A 379 2.46 -55.07 70.75
N LEU A 380 3.19 -54.05 70.29
CA LEU A 380 3.02 -52.67 70.75
C LEU A 380 1.61 -52.11 70.44
N THR A 381 1.02 -52.51 69.31
CA THR A 381 -0.35 -52.13 68.96
C THR A 381 -1.35 -52.81 69.91
N LEU A 382 -1.14 -54.09 70.23
CA LEU A 382 -1.97 -54.87 71.15
C LEU A 382 -1.89 -54.34 72.59
N GLU A 383 -0.70 -53.94 73.05
CA GLU A 383 -0.50 -53.24 74.33
C GLU A 383 -1.31 -51.93 74.40
N ASN A 384 -1.24 -51.10 73.35
CA ASN A 384 -1.98 -49.84 73.28
C ASN A 384 -3.51 -50.05 73.15
N GLU A 385 -3.97 -51.05 72.38
CA GLU A 385 -5.39 -51.43 72.29
C GLU A 385 -5.94 -51.87 73.68
N CYS A 386 -5.16 -52.61 74.46
CA CYS A 386 -5.50 -53.00 75.83
C CYS A 386 -5.58 -51.81 76.80
N GLN A 387 -4.66 -50.84 76.72
CA GLN A 387 -4.71 -49.62 77.56
C GLN A 387 -5.97 -48.77 77.28
N HIS A 388 -6.46 -48.74 76.04
CA HIS A 388 -7.64 -47.96 75.67
C HIS A 388 -8.99 -48.59 76.06
N TYR A 389 -9.05 -49.88 76.38
CA TYR A 389 -10.30 -50.52 76.85
C TYR A 389 -10.72 -50.04 78.26
N HIS A 390 -9.79 -49.45 79.02
CA HIS A 390 -10.03 -49.01 80.40
C HIS A 390 -10.57 -47.57 80.57
N PHE A 391 -10.88 -46.82 79.49
CA PHE A 391 -11.30 -45.41 79.61
C PHE A 391 -12.71 -45.10 79.03
N LYS A 392 -13.76 -45.65 79.65
CA LYS A 392 -15.16 -45.18 79.46
C LYS A 392 -15.90 -44.91 80.78
N GLY A 393 -16.00 -43.63 81.16
CA GLY A 393 -16.83 -43.09 82.26
C GLY A 393 -16.07 -42.92 83.59
N LYS A 394 -16.26 -41.87 84.40
CA LYS A 394 -17.29 -40.79 84.44
C LYS A 394 -16.72 -39.40 84.84
N LYS A 395 -17.54 -38.37 84.61
CA LYS A 395 -17.34 -36.93 84.93
C LYS A 395 -17.33 -36.61 86.44
N HIS A 396 -16.74 -35.47 86.83
CA HIS A 396 -17.22 -34.37 87.73
C HIS A 396 -16.00 -33.51 88.20
N SER A 397 -16.03 -32.24 88.65
CA SER A 397 -16.97 -31.10 88.50
C SER A 397 -16.41 -29.80 89.15
N LYS A 398 -16.44 -28.67 88.43
CA LYS A 398 -16.56 -27.24 88.87
C LYS A 398 -15.74 -26.65 90.06
N LYS A 399 -14.98 -25.59 89.78
CA LYS A 399 -14.85 -24.32 90.57
C LYS A 399 -14.11 -23.27 89.71
N SER A 400 -14.35 -21.96 89.71
CA SER A 400 -15.52 -21.12 90.07
C SER A 400 -15.40 -19.76 89.36
N LYS A 401 -16.52 -19.07 89.10
CA LYS A 401 -16.57 -17.76 88.42
C LYS A 401 -15.94 -16.64 89.28
N LYS A 402 -15.31 -15.66 88.64
CA LYS A 402 -15.30 -14.26 89.11
C LYS A 402 -15.60 -13.33 87.93
N HIS A 403 -16.68 -12.56 88.03
CA HIS A 403 -17.11 -11.61 86.99
C HIS A 403 -16.45 -10.23 87.20
N ARG A 404 -16.17 -9.52 86.10
CA ARG A 404 -16.33 -8.06 86.05
C ARG A 404 -16.81 -7.65 84.64
N LYS A 405 -17.83 -6.78 84.60
CA LYS A 405 -18.41 -6.15 83.39
C LYS A 405 -17.58 -4.89 83.03
N HIS A 406 -17.74 -4.15 81.92
CA HIS A 406 -18.97 -3.68 81.25
C HIS A 406 -18.62 -3.04 79.87
N SER A 407 -19.61 -2.91 78.97
CA SER A 407 -19.81 -2.02 77.77
C SER A 407 -18.77 -0.94 77.36
N GLN A 408 -18.77 -0.35 76.14
CA GLN A 408 -19.81 -0.17 75.10
C GLN A 408 -19.16 0.19 73.72
N SER A 409 -19.94 0.17 72.63
CA SER A 409 -19.60 0.64 71.26
C SER A 409 -19.40 2.18 71.19
N PRO A 410 -19.01 2.84 70.05
CA PRO A 410 -18.89 2.41 68.63
C PRO A 410 -17.40 2.38 68.15
N THR A 411 -16.92 2.54 66.89
CA THR A 411 -17.44 2.92 65.53
C THR A 411 -16.61 2.18 64.43
N PRO A 412 -17.00 2.15 63.12
CA PRO A 412 -16.38 1.25 62.13
C PRO A 412 -15.63 1.91 60.93
N ALA A 413 -14.46 1.36 60.59
CA ALA A 413 -13.73 1.39 59.30
C ALA A 413 -12.54 0.39 59.45
N GLU A 414 -11.97 -0.31 58.48
CA GLU A 414 -12.18 -0.63 57.05
C GLU A 414 -11.30 -1.90 56.82
N TRP A 415 -11.62 -2.97 56.09
CA TRP A 415 -11.97 -3.12 54.68
C TRP A 415 -12.83 -4.39 54.47
N LYS A 416 -13.78 -4.36 53.53
CA LYS A 416 -14.63 -5.51 53.19
C LYS A 416 -14.19 -6.22 51.90
N ARG A 417 -14.27 -7.55 51.93
CA ARG A 417 -14.41 -8.41 50.74
C ARG A 417 -15.47 -7.83 49.80
N LYS A 418 -15.18 -7.74 48.49
CA LYS A 418 -16.21 -7.71 47.44
C LYS A 418 -16.31 -9.09 46.79
N LYS A 419 -17.54 -9.56 46.63
CA LYS A 419 -17.87 -10.72 45.79
C LYS A 419 -17.85 -10.30 44.32
N VAL A 420 -17.64 -11.28 43.45
CA VAL A 420 -18.00 -11.24 42.02
C VAL A 420 -19.51 -11.00 41.87
N PRO A 421 -19.93 -10.18 40.90
CA PRO A 421 -21.18 -10.37 40.18
C PRO A 421 -20.91 -10.68 38.70
N ASP A 422 -21.58 -11.72 38.22
CA ASP A 422 -21.87 -11.97 36.81
C ASP A 422 -23.09 -11.12 36.42
N ILE A 423 -23.12 -10.52 35.20
CA ILE A 423 -24.32 -10.29 34.35
C ILE A 423 -24.05 -9.42 33.09
N SER A 424 -24.44 -10.00 31.95
CA SER A 424 -24.93 -9.46 30.66
C SER A 424 -24.43 -8.13 30.03
N THR A 425 -23.86 -8.28 28.84
CA THR A 425 -24.48 -7.90 27.54
C THR A 425 -25.48 -6.73 27.48
N TRP A 426 -25.03 -5.61 26.91
CA TRP A 426 -25.68 -4.70 25.95
C TRP A 426 -24.55 -3.74 25.49
N ASP A 427 -24.27 -3.40 24.24
CA ASP A 427 -24.93 -3.45 22.93
C ASP A 427 -25.68 -2.16 22.50
N ILE A 428 -25.24 -1.64 21.35
CA ILE A 428 -25.83 -0.66 20.39
C ILE A 428 -25.78 0.88 20.66
N THR A 429 -25.46 1.59 19.55
CA THR A 429 -25.55 3.04 19.20
C THR A 429 -24.36 3.94 19.60
N GLY A 430 -23.70 4.70 18.72
CA GLY A 430 -23.73 4.93 17.25
C GLY A 430 -22.89 6.21 16.95
N ALA A 431 -22.39 6.58 15.76
CA ALA A 431 -22.40 6.08 14.37
C ALA A 431 -21.11 6.63 13.64
N MET A 432 -20.49 5.94 12.68
CA MET A 432 -20.54 6.20 11.20
C MET A 432 -19.89 7.55 10.78
N GLU A 433 -18.88 7.64 9.91
CA GLU A 433 -18.76 7.20 8.50
C GLU A 433 -17.35 6.65 8.13
N LYS A 434 -17.17 5.58 7.34
CA LYS A 434 -17.38 5.35 5.87
C LYS A 434 -16.23 5.84 4.96
N THR A 435 -15.45 4.89 4.46
CA THR A 435 -15.08 4.76 3.03
C THR A 435 -14.96 3.27 2.69
N SER A 436 -15.24 2.92 1.44
CA SER A 436 -15.38 1.54 0.98
C SER A 436 -14.78 1.38 -0.41
N GLU A 437 -13.91 0.39 -0.60
CA GLU A 437 -13.54 -0.12 -1.92
C GLU A 437 -13.83 -1.61 -1.99
N THR A 438 -14.25 -2.06 -3.18
CA THR A 438 -14.89 -3.34 -3.45
C THR A 438 -13.99 -4.20 -4.31
N GLU A 439 -13.80 -5.47 -3.97
CA GLU A 439 -13.48 -6.52 -4.94
C GLU A 439 -14.40 -7.71 -4.70
N GLU A 440 -15.02 -8.21 -5.78
CA GLU A 440 -16.04 -9.27 -5.75
C GLU A 440 -15.40 -10.65 -5.97
N GLU A 441 -15.63 -11.60 -5.06
CA GLU A 441 -15.22 -12.99 -5.28
C GLU A 441 -16.22 -13.77 -6.17
N ASN A 442 -15.67 -14.41 -7.20
CA ASN A 442 -16.39 -15.18 -8.19
C ASN A 442 -16.37 -16.69 -7.88
N HIS A 443 -17.45 -17.22 -7.27
CA HIS A 443 -17.66 -18.66 -7.15
C HIS A 443 -19.14 -19.05 -7.34
N GLN A 444 -19.51 -19.51 -8.54
CA GLN A 444 -20.77 -20.22 -8.78
C GLN A 444 -20.57 -21.72 -9.05
N HIS A 445 -21.26 -22.54 -8.25
CA HIS A 445 -21.26 -24.00 -8.37
C HIS A 445 -22.05 -24.49 -9.60
N ARG A 446 -21.39 -25.31 -10.42
CA ARG A 446 -22.01 -26.01 -11.56
C ARG A 446 -22.74 -27.27 -11.10
N SER A 447 -24.04 -27.38 -11.37
CA SER A 447 -24.77 -28.66 -11.33
C SER A 447 -25.65 -28.84 -12.59
N GLN A 448 -25.71 -30.08 -13.11
CA GLN A 448 -26.39 -30.38 -14.37
C GLN A 448 -27.72 -31.12 -14.16
N LYS A 449 -28.82 -30.69 -14.80
CA LYS A 449 -29.84 -31.62 -15.36
C LYS A 449 -30.86 -30.98 -16.34
N ARG A 450 -30.71 -31.33 -17.63
CA ARG A 450 -31.72 -31.59 -18.69
C ARG A 450 -33.18 -31.09 -18.53
N LYS A 451 -33.67 -30.30 -19.52
CA LYS A 451 -34.63 -30.72 -20.60
C LYS A 451 -35.10 -29.54 -21.50
N LYS A 452 -35.18 -29.78 -22.83
CA LYS A 452 -36.10 -29.24 -23.91
C LYS A 452 -36.54 -27.74 -23.84
N ARG A 453 -36.63 -26.96 -24.93
CA ARG A 453 -37.05 -27.26 -26.33
C ARG A 453 -36.68 -26.08 -27.28
N ASN A 454 -36.82 -26.28 -28.60
CA ASN A 454 -36.32 -25.45 -29.72
C ASN A 454 -36.87 -24.01 -29.87
N HIS A 455 -36.07 -23.10 -30.46
CA HIS A 455 -36.37 -22.44 -31.75
C HIS A 455 -35.09 -21.93 -32.46
N SER A 456 -35.21 -21.62 -33.75
CA SER A 456 -34.26 -20.94 -34.69
C SER A 456 -33.99 -19.46 -34.30
N GLU A 457 -33.10 -18.65 -34.91
CA GLU A 457 -32.44 -18.67 -36.24
C GLU A 457 -31.15 -17.79 -36.27
N SER A 458 -30.51 -17.66 -37.44
CA SER A 458 -29.40 -16.75 -37.87
C SER A 458 -29.20 -15.39 -37.15
N GLY A 459 -28.02 -14.74 -37.15
CA GLY A 459 -26.73 -15.03 -37.80
C GLY A 459 -25.91 -13.74 -38.09
N SER A 460 -24.62 -13.91 -38.43
CA SER A 460 -23.68 -12.95 -39.10
C SER A 460 -23.37 -11.55 -38.51
N GLU A 461 -22.11 -11.42 -38.09
CA GLU A 461 -21.09 -10.39 -38.40
C GLU A 461 -21.45 -9.17 -39.29
N GLY A 462 -20.80 -8.02 -39.03
CA GLY A 462 -20.71 -6.90 -39.98
C GLY A 462 -19.98 -5.66 -39.44
N SER A 463 -18.87 -5.25 -40.09
CA SER A 463 -18.01 -4.13 -39.66
C SER A 463 -18.18 -2.85 -40.48
N SER A 464 -17.60 -1.75 -39.96
CA SER A 464 -16.87 -0.67 -40.67
C SER A 464 -17.54 0.69 -41.01
N SER A 465 -16.84 1.75 -40.57
CA SER A 465 -16.37 2.96 -41.30
C SER A 465 -17.33 4.04 -41.87
N GLY A 466 -16.82 5.29 -41.84
CA GLY A 466 -17.33 6.49 -42.55
C GLY A 466 -18.16 7.41 -41.64
N ASP A 467 -17.63 8.48 -41.03
CA ASP A 467 -16.98 9.71 -41.53
C ASP A 467 -17.95 10.89 -41.82
N SER A 468 -17.47 12.09 -41.46
CA SER A 468 -17.87 13.46 -41.81
C SER A 468 -19.36 13.89 -41.81
N GLY A 469 -19.67 14.79 -40.85
CA GLY A 469 -20.06 16.15 -41.24
C GLY A 469 -21.47 16.66 -40.92
N SER A 470 -21.55 17.55 -39.92
CA SER A 470 -22.18 18.89 -39.99
C SER A 470 -23.17 19.24 -38.85
N SER A 471 -22.84 20.34 -38.16
CA SER A 471 -23.72 21.36 -37.56
C SER A 471 -25.06 20.94 -36.93
N TYR A 472 -25.20 21.15 -35.62
CA TYR A 472 -26.32 21.93 -35.04
C TYR A 472 -25.94 22.45 -33.64
N THR A 473 -26.18 23.74 -33.39
CA THR A 473 -26.20 24.32 -32.04
C THR A 473 -27.63 24.31 -31.49
N PRO A 474 -27.80 24.26 -30.16
CA PRO A 474 -28.46 25.41 -29.53
C PRO A 474 -27.93 25.79 -28.13
N ALA A 475 -27.82 27.11 -27.93
CA ALA A 475 -28.32 27.89 -26.79
C ALA A 475 -28.36 27.33 -25.34
N PHE A 476 -27.65 28.04 -24.45
CA PHE A 476 -28.03 28.43 -23.08
C PHE A 476 -28.48 27.37 -22.04
N HIS A 477 -27.62 27.13 -21.04
CA HIS A 477 -27.96 27.60 -19.68
C HIS A 477 -26.73 27.92 -18.82
N VAL A 478 -26.88 28.86 -17.90
CA VAL A 478 -25.81 29.39 -17.03
C VAL A 478 -25.99 28.83 -15.62
N GLY A 479 -24.95 28.20 -15.08
CA GLY A 479 -24.88 27.75 -13.68
C GLY A 479 -23.90 28.62 -12.89
N LEU A 480 -24.38 29.74 -12.34
CA LEU A 480 -23.58 30.61 -11.48
C LEU A 480 -23.64 30.15 -10.01
N CYS A 481 -22.47 29.88 -9.44
CA CYS A 481 -22.15 29.95 -8.02
C CYS A 481 -20.68 30.45 -8.02
N GLY A 482 -20.31 31.63 -7.53
CA GLY A 482 -20.73 32.23 -6.27
C GLY A 482 -20.13 31.40 -5.13
N SER A 483 -19.17 31.86 -4.34
CA SER A 483 -18.47 33.16 -4.24
C SER A 483 -17.44 33.00 -3.10
N GLU A 484 -16.27 33.64 -3.16
CA GLU A 484 -15.54 34.28 -2.02
C GLU A 484 -14.04 34.48 -2.30
N LEU A 485 -13.39 35.29 -1.44
CA LEU A 485 -11.94 35.55 -1.35
C LEU A 485 -11.30 36.47 -2.42
N LEU A 486 -11.90 37.66 -2.59
CA LEU A 486 -11.17 38.89 -2.92
C LEU A 486 -11.36 39.92 -1.78
N PHE A 487 -10.48 39.91 -0.76
CA PHE A 487 -10.35 41.01 0.22
C PHE A 487 -9.05 40.91 1.05
N ALA A 488 -7.94 41.47 0.55
CA ALA A 488 -6.72 41.67 1.36
C ALA A 488 -5.67 42.67 0.80
N LEU A 489 -6.04 43.72 0.04
CA LEU A 489 -5.08 44.78 -0.36
C LEU A 489 -5.74 46.17 -0.44
N SER A 490 -5.93 46.82 0.71
CA SER A 490 -6.17 48.28 0.78
C SER A 490 -6.02 48.82 2.22
N SER A 491 -4.78 48.91 2.72
CA SER A 491 -4.41 49.77 3.87
C SER A 491 -2.89 49.80 4.02
N PHE A 492 -2.22 50.78 3.39
CA PHE A 492 -1.02 51.48 3.90
C PHE A 492 -0.49 52.43 2.81
N LEU A 493 -0.93 53.69 2.81
CA LEU A 493 -0.22 54.85 2.25
C LEU A 493 -1.01 56.14 2.54
N CYS A 494 -1.00 56.57 3.80
CA CYS A 494 -1.27 57.97 4.13
C CYS A 494 -0.59 58.37 5.44
N ARG A 495 0.34 59.34 5.30
CA ARG A 495 1.06 60.11 6.33
C ARG A 495 2.37 59.53 6.88
N THR A 496 3.33 60.47 6.92
CA THR A 496 4.71 60.47 7.48
C THR A 496 5.64 59.40 6.95
#